data_AF-T0MBX2-F1
#
_entry.id   AF-T0MBX2-F1
#
_cell.length_a   1.000
_cell.length_b   1.000
_cell.length_c   1.000
_cell.angle_alpha   90.00
_cell.angle_beta   90.00
_cell.angle_gamma   90.00
#
_symmetry.space_group_name_H-M   'P 1'
#
loop_
_entity.id
_entity.type
_entity.pdbx_description
1 polymer ?
#
loop_
_entity_poly.entity_id
_entity_poly.type
_entity_poly.pdbx_seq_one_letter_code
_entity_poly.pdbx_strand_id
1 'polypeptide(L)'
;MEEVLGDQETAQLFDNASGSVRMFLGDGKRIVTYPCRDGHVLNCIGIFHNEVGASTKEDWHSPVDKSHLLETFSNFHPSVIALLNKATEVKQWPLLYRAPIPTWRKGRMILIGDAAHPMLPHQGQGGAQAIEDGVALGICLSNMSSSTDVSERLEMFESIRRNRASAVTVFSNAAQDEAEKIREAASEFVQPVERIPTKPEEFYDFHFDYDIIEDSCQHMRRTYPGFELPEGFGSGAANRASL
;
A
#
# COMPACT_ATOMS: atom_id res chain seq x y z
N MET A 1 -20.19 13.14 -5.45
CA MET A 1 -19.98 13.37 -6.90
C MET A 1 -20.98 14.33 -7.53
N GLU A 2 -22.22 14.46 -7.05
CA GLU A 2 -23.25 15.32 -7.64
C GLU A 2 -22.79 16.78 -7.87
N GLU A 3 -22.22 17.43 -6.85
CA GLU A 3 -21.71 18.81 -6.97
C GLU A 3 -20.53 18.95 -7.95
N VAL A 4 -19.72 17.91 -8.11
CA VAL A 4 -18.56 17.88 -9.02
C VAL A 4 -19.01 17.65 -10.46
N LEU A 5 -20.01 16.79 -10.68
CA LEU A 5 -20.54 16.48 -12.01
C LEU A 5 -21.57 17.52 -12.49
N GLY A 6 -22.22 18.23 -11.56
CA GLY A 6 -23.17 19.30 -11.89
C GLY A 6 -22.52 20.64 -12.25
N ASP A 7 -21.21 20.78 -12.01
CA ASP A 7 -20.44 21.97 -12.34
C ASP A 7 -19.68 21.74 -13.67
N GLN A 8 -19.94 22.60 -14.66
CA GLN A 8 -19.37 22.48 -16.00
C GLN A 8 -17.83 22.48 -16.00
N GLU A 9 -17.20 23.19 -15.06
CA GLU A 9 -15.74 23.31 -15.01
C GLU A 9 -15.09 22.01 -14.50
N THR A 10 -15.73 21.35 -13.54
CA THR A 10 -15.21 20.11 -12.94
C THR A 10 -15.74 18.85 -13.62
N ALA A 11 -16.93 18.88 -14.22
CA ALA A 11 -17.54 17.72 -14.89
C ALA A 11 -16.65 17.16 -16.00
N GLN A 12 -16.02 18.04 -16.78
CA GLN A 12 -15.11 17.67 -17.87
C GLN A 12 -13.92 16.82 -17.40
N LEU A 13 -13.49 16.98 -16.14
CA LEU A 13 -12.42 16.14 -15.59
C LEU A 13 -12.87 14.68 -15.48
N PHE A 14 -14.17 14.42 -15.37
CA PHE A 14 -14.75 13.11 -15.08
C PHE A 14 -15.49 12.44 -16.26
N ASP A 15 -15.53 13.08 -17.43
CA ASP A 15 -16.20 12.57 -18.62
C ASP A 15 -15.74 11.14 -18.98
N ASN A 16 -16.72 10.26 -19.25
CA ASN A 16 -16.54 8.86 -19.66
C ASN A 16 -15.71 7.96 -18.73
N ALA A 17 -15.40 8.40 -17.50
CA ALA A 17 -14.59 7.61 -16.57
C ALA A 17 -14.90 7.96 -15.11
N SER A 18 -16.14 8.30 -14.76
CA SER A 18 -16.51 8.77 -13.42
C SER A 18 -16.19 7.79 -12.28
N GLY A 19 -16.07 6.49 -12.59
CA GLY A 19 -15.65 5.42 -11.67
C GLY A 19 -14.13 5.26 -11.48
N SER A 20 -13.31 5.97 -12.24
CA SER A 20 -11.87 5.72 -12.32
C SER A 20 -11.04 6.55 -11.35
N VAL A 21 -9.89 6.00 -10.94
CA VAL A 21 -8.79 6.77 -10.33
C VAL A 21 -8.23 7.74 -11.37
N ARG A 22 -7.90 8.96 -10.94
CA ARG A 22 -7.25 9.99 -11.75
C ARG A 22 -6.03 10.53 -11.04
N MET A 23 -5.04 10.92 -11.84
CA MET A 23 -3.84 11.58 -11.38
C MET A 23 -3.61 12.86 -12.20
N PHE A 24 -3.55 13.99 -11.51
CA PHE A 24 -3.11 15.27 -12.09
C PHE A 24 -1.67 15.51 -11.66
N LEU A 25 -0.78 15.81 -12.61
CA LEU A 25 0.65 16.00 -12.37
C LEU A 25 1.05 17.43 -12.74
N GLY A 26 1.89 18.08 -11.92
CA GLY A 26 2.40 19.41 -12.22
C GLY A 26 3.45 19.88 -11.21
N ASP A 27 4.57 20.44 -11.69
CA ASP A 27 5.60 21.12 -10.90
C ASP A 27 6.06 20.36 -9.63
N GLY A 28 6.39 19.07 -9.77
CA GLY A 28 6.82 18.22 -8.66
C GLY A 28 5.72 17.87 -7.64
N LYS A 29 4.46 18.18 -7.96
CA LYS A 29 3.26 17.90 -7.16
C LYS A 29 2.33 16.98 -7.96
N ARG A 30 1.50 16.24 -7.23
CA ARG A 30 0.46 15.39 -7.82
C ARG A 30 -0.81 15.39 -6.99
N ILE A 31 -1.94 15.27 -7.66
CA ILE A 31 -3.24 15.07 -7.04
C ILE A 31 -3.80 13.73 -7.53
N VAL A 32 -4.13 12.84 -6.62
CA VAL A 32 -4.80 11.57 -6.89
C VAL A 32 -6.25 11.69 -6.46
N THR A 33 -7.21 11.34 -7.30
CA THR A 33 -8.63 11.35 -6.94
C THR A 33 -9.36 10.11 -7.41
N TYR A 34 -10.32 9.63 -6.62
CA TYR A 34 -11.13 8.46 -6.93
C TYR A 34 -12.45 8.46 -6.17
N PRO A 35 -13.55 7.98 -6.78
CA PRO A 35 -14.84 7.87 -6.11
C PRO A 35 -14.81 6.75 -5.06
N CYS A 36 -15.50 6.99 -3.96
CA CYS A 36 -15.72 6.08 -2.84
C CYS A 36 -17.21 6.04 -2.52
N ARG A 37 -17.65 4.97 -1.85
CA ARG A 37 -19.05 4.82 -1.39
C ARG A 37 -20.04 5.06 -2.53
N ASP A 38 -19.89 4.31 -3.62
CA ASP A 38 -20.77 4.40 -4.81
C ASP A 38 -20.86 5.82 -5.41
N GLY A 39 -19.74 6.56 -5.42
CA GLY A 39 -19.69 7.94 -5.91
C GLY A 39 -20.29 8.99 -4.98
N HIS A 40 -20.75 8.61 -3.78
CA HIS A 40 -21.20 9.60 -2.79
C HIS A 40 -20.04 10.42 -2.22
N VAL A 41 -18.84 9.85 -2.16
CA VAL A 41 -17.62 10.54 -1.71
C VAL A 41 -16.61 10.56 -2.85
N LEU A 42 -15.98 11.70 -3.09
CA LEU A 42 -14.79 11.77 -3.94
C LEU A 42 -13.59 11.97 -3.04
N ASN A 43 -12.69 10.98 -2.99
CA ASN A 43 -11.45 11.14 -2.24
C ASN A 43 -10.43 11.90 -3.10
N CYS A 44 -9.68 12.81 -2.48
CA CYS A 44 -8.64 13.60 -3.13
C CYS A 44 -7.39 13.63 -2.24
N ILE A 45 -6.24 13.28 -2.80
CA ILE A 45 -4.95 13.24 -2.12
C ILE A 45 -3.98 14.13 -2.89
N GLY A 46 -3.61 15.27 -2.29
CA GLY A 46 -2.53 16.12 -2.79
C GLY A 46 -1.19 15.68 -2.21
N ILE A 47 -0.19 15.43 -3.04
CA ILE A 47 1.16 15.06 -2.64
C ILE A 47 2.12 16.12 -3.20
N PHE A 48 2.89 16.72 -2.31
CA PHE A 48 3.84 17.78 -2.62
C PHE A 48 5.03 17.70 -1.65
N HIS A 49 6.18 18.21 -2.09
CA HIS A 49 7.32 18.39 -1.21
C HIS A 49 7.12 19.65 -0.39
N ASN A 50 7.39 19.57 0.91
CA ASN A 50 7.40 20.72 1.81
C ASN A 50 8.83 20.92 2.33
N GLU A 51 9.17 22.16 2.72
CA GLU A 51 10.47 22.43 3.34
C GLU A 51 10.62 21.64 4.65
N VAL A 52 11.79 21.03 4.83
CA VAL A 52 12.11 20.19 5.98
C VAL A 52 12.02 21.03 7.27
N GLY A 53 11.06 20.71 8.15
CA GLY A 53 10.90 21.35 9.46
C GLY A 53 9.58 22.09 9.70
N ALA A 54 8.69 22.20 8.69
CA ALA A 54 7.44 22.95 8.81
C ALA A 54 6.35 22.30 9.70
N SER A 55 6.53 21.04 10.13
CA SER A 55 5.57 20.35 11.01
C SER A 55 6.27 19.26 11.82
N THR A 56 6.51 19.50 13.12
CA THR A 56 7.13 18.54 14.05
C THR A 56 6.12 17.71 14.84
N LYS A 57 4.81 17.81 14.52
CA LYS A 57 3.78 16.98 15.14
C LYS A 57 3.27 15.94 14.14
N GLU A 58 3.44 14.67 14.48
CA GLU A 58 2.75 13.55 13.84
C GLU A 58 1.27 13.57 14.23
N ASP A 59 0.52 14.56 13.73
CA ASP A 59 -0.92 14.64 13.92
C ASP A 59 -1.63 14.44 12.58
N TRP A 60 -2.05 13.20 12.36
CA TRP A 60 -2.78 12.73 11.19
C TRP A 60 -4.12 13.44 10.94
N HIS A 61 -4.59 14.24 11.91
CA HIS A 61 -5.89 14.92 11.86
C HIS A 61 -5.80 16.44 11.96
N SER A 62 -4.61 17.04 11.85
CA SER A 62 -4.48 18.50 11.87
C SER A 62 -5.31 19.13 10.74
N PRO A 63 -6.37 19.89 11.06
CA PRO A 63 -7.14 20.60 10.05
C PRO A 63 -6.25 21.67 9.44
N VAL A 64 -6.23 21.73 8.12
CA VAL A 64 -5.54 22.78 7.37
C VAL A 64 -6.58 23.62 6.65
N ASP A 65 -6.33 24.92 6.59
CA ASP A 65 -7.21 25.82 5.85
C ASP A 65 -7.21 25.45 4.36
N LYS A 66 -8.41 25.40 3.77
CA LYS A 66 -8.60 25.23 2.33
C LYS A 66 -7.80 26.28 1.55
N SER A 67 -7.62 27.49 2.08
CA SER A 67 -6.79 28.52 1.46
C SER A 67 -5.35 28.03 1.19
N HIS A 68 -4.75 27.32 2.15
CA HIS A 68 -3.42 26.75 2.01
C HIS A 68 -3.36 25.63 0.95
N LEU A 69 -4.39 24.80 0.87
CA LEU A 69 -4.54 23.80 -0.20
C LEU A 69 -4.57 24.48 -1.57
N LEU A 70 -5.38 25.52 -1.75
CA LEU A 70 -5.51 26.23 -3.02
C LEU A 70 -4.23 26.97 -3.40
N GLU A 71 -3.54 27.58 -2.44
CA GLU A 71 -2.23 28.21 -2.65
C GLU A 71 -1.18 27.18 -3.09
N THR A 72 -1.10 26.04 -2.38
CA THR A 72 -0.15 24.96 -2.67
C THR A 72 -0.30 24.43 -4.09
N PHE A 73 -1.54 24.31 -4.58
CA PHE A 73 -1.83 23.77 -5.92
C PHE A 73 -2.17 24.84 -6.96
N SER A 74 -1.97 26.13 -6.67
CA SER A 74 -2.38 27.27 -7.52
C SER A 74 -1.91 27.24 -8.98
N ASN A 75 -0.81 26.53 -9.28
CA ASN A 75 -0.27 26.37 -10.64
C ASN A 75 -1.01 25.30 -11.48
N PHE A 76 -1.97 24.57 -10.91
CA PHE A 76 -2.76 23.58 -11.64
C PHE A 76 -3.84 24.25 -12.50
N HIS A 77 -4.34 23.51 -13.49
CA HIS A 77 -5.40 23.98 -14.38
C HIS A 77 -6.64 24.45 -13.59
N PRO A 78 -7.34 25.53 -14.01
CA PRO A 78 -8.51 26.08 -13.30
C PRO A 78 -9.55 25.03 -12.88
N SER A 79 -9.88 24.07 -13.75
CA SER A 79 -10.77 22.95 -13.41
C SER A 79 -10.33 22.12 -12.20
N VAL A 80 -9.02 21.90 -12.03
CA VAL A 80 -8.49 21.17 -10.87
C VAL A 80 -8.57 22.05 -9.61
N ILE A 81 -8.34 23.36 -9.74
CA ILE A 81 -8.53 24.31 -8.64
C ILE A 81 -10.01 24.36 -8.22
N ALA A 82 -10.93 24.43 -9.18
CA ALA A 82 -12.37 24.38 -8.95
C ALA A 82 -12.78 23.09 -8.23
N LEU A 83 -12.17 21.96 -8.58
CA LEU A 83 -12.35 20.68 -7.88
C LEU A 83 -11.86 20.74 -6.42
N LEU A 84 -10.65 21.23 -6.19
CA LEU A 84 -10.10 21.38 -4.83
C LEU A 84 -10.91 22.34 -3.97
N ASN A 85 -11.50 23.38 -4.58
CA ASN A 85 -12.33 24.36 -3.87
C ASN A 85 -13.61 23.74 -3.30
N LYS A 86 -14.08 22.61 -3.86
CA LYS A 86 -15.24 21.83 -3.36
C LYS A 86 -14.89 20.92 -2.16
N ALA A 87 -13.63 20.86 -1.73
CA ALA A 87 -13.25 20.07 -0.56
C ALA A 87 -14.01 20.53 0.70
N THR A 88 -14.65 19.60 1.40
CA THR A 88 -15.38 19.88 2.65
C THR A 88 -14.53 19.62 3.89
N GLU A 89 -13.53 18.76 3.76
CA GLU A 89 -12.59 18.39 4.82
C GLU A 89 -11.18 18.38 4.25
N VAL A 90 -10.27 19.14 4.86
CA VAL A 90 -8.87 19.25 4.44
C VAL A 90 -7.97 18.90 5.61
N LYS A 91 -7.14 17.89 5.40
CA LYS A 91 -6.16 17.37 6.35
C LYS A 91 -4.81 17.32 5.66
N GLN A 92 -3.75 17.54 6.43
CA GLN A 92 -2.38 17.44 5.96
C GLN A 92 -1.56 16.65 6.98
N TRP A 93 -0.75 15.72 6.49
CA TRP A 93 0.13 14.92 7.31
C TRP A 93 1.45 14.66 6.56
N PRO A 94 2.57 14.52 7.28
CA PRO A 94 3.84 14.14 6.67
C PRO A 94 3.76 12.70 6.17
N LEU A 95 4.39 12.44 5.02
CA LEU A 95 4.61 11.08 4.54
C LEU A 95 5.95 10.57 5.07
N LEU A 96 5.90 9.60 5.96
CA LEU A 96 7.06 9.01 6.62
C LEU A 96 7.20 7.54 6.23
N TYR A 97 8.44 7.08 6.10
CA TYR A 97 8.76 5.68 5.80
C TYR A 97 10.01 5.26 6.57
N ARG A 98 10.26 3.96 6.64
CA ARG A 98 11.53 3.42 7.17
C ARG A 98 12.14 2.43 6.19
N ALA A 99 13.46 2.30 6.26
CA ALA A 99 14.15 1.24 5.56
C ALA A 99 13.73 -0.13 6.14
N PRO A 100 13.72 -1.20 5.32
CA PRO A 100 13.53 -2.56 5.81
C PRO A 100 14.46 -2.90 6.98
N ILE A 101 13.90 -3.54 8.01
CA ILE A 101 14.66 -4.03 9.16
C ILE A 101 15.09 -5.49 8.97
N PRO A 102 16.24 -5.90 9.51
CA PRO A 102 16.83 -7.21 9.21
C PRO A 102 16.07 -8.38 9.83
N THR A 103 15.33 -8.13 10.92
CA THR A 103 14.48 -9.14 11.57
C THR A 103 13.22 -8.52 12.15
N TRP A 104 12.12 -9.28 12.11
CA TRP A 104 10.81 -8.92 12.64
C TRP A 104 10.51 -9.64 13.96
N ARG A 105 11.35 -10.59 14.38
CA ARG A 105 11.07 -11.47 15.53
C ARG A 105 12.05 -11.29 16.68
N LYS A 106 11.56 -11.57 17.88
CA LYS A 106 12.39 -11.76 19.08
C LYS A 106 11.72 -12.75 20.04
N GLY A 107 12.22 -13.97 20.08
CA GLY A 107 11.60 -15.05 20.86
C GLY A 107 10.19 -15.36 20.35
N ARG A 108 9.17 -15.07 21.17
CA ARG A 108 7.75 -15.31 20.87
C ARG A 108 7.02 -14.05 20.37
N MET A 109 7.75 -12.99 20.06
CA MET A 109 7.24 -11.74 19.52
C MET A 109 7.54 -11.64 18.02
N ILE A 110 6.58 -11.15 17.26
CA ILE A 110 6.69 -10.88 15.82
C ILE A 110 6.06 -9.52 15.51
N LEU A 111 6.65 -8.79 14.57
CA LEU A 111 6.11 -7.54 14.02
C LEU A 111 5.35 -7.84 12.72
N ILE A 112 4.22 -7.16 12.50
CA ILE A 112 3.41 -7.21 11.27
C ILE A 112 2.90 -5.79 10.92
N GLY A 113 2.47 -5.60 9.68
CA GLY A 113 1.97 -4.30 9.21
C GLY A 113 3.02 -3.18 9.34
N ASP A 114 2.56 -1.95 9.59
CA ASP A 114 3.43 -0.77 9.72
C ASP A 114 4.47 -0.88 10.86
N ALA A 115 4.29 -1.79 11.82
CA ALA A 115 5.32 -2.06 12.82
C ALA A 115 6.56 -2.75 12.23
N ALA A 116 6.39 -3.50 11.13
CA ALA A 116 7.42 -4.24 10.44
C ALA A 116 7.89 -3.56 9.14
N HIS A 117 6.96 -2.98 8.37
CA HIS A 117 7.23 -2.48 7.00
C HIS A 117 6.46 -1.18 6.66
N PRO A 118 6.68 -0.08 7.41
CA PRO A 118 6.03 1.19 7.11
C PRO A 118 6.59 1.78 5.82
N MET A 119 5.69 2.03 4.85
CA MET A 119 6.03 2.46 3.50
C MET A 119 5.19 3.65 3.03
N LEU A 120 5.71 4.38 2.04
CA LEU A 120 4.96 5.45 1.38
C LEU A 120 3.72 4.90 0.66
N PRO A 121 2.62 5.66 0.56
CA PRO A 121 1.37 5.16 -0.02
C PRO A 121 1.37 5.10 -1.55
N HIS A 122 2.54 5.22 -2.20
CA HIS A 122 2.64 5.43 -3.64
C HIS A 122 2.16 4.24 -4.47
N GLN A 123 2.31 3.02 -3.95
CA GLN A 123 1.81 1.79 -4.58
C GLN A 123 0.47 1.31 -3.98
N GLY A 124 -0.04 1.97 -2.94
CA GLY A 124 -1.27 1.54 -2.25
C GLY A 124 -1.16 0.18 -1.54
N GLN A 125 0.06 -0.30 -1.26
CA GLN A 125 0.29 -1.69 -0.83
C GLN A 125 0.37 -1.92 0.68
N GLY A 126 0.53 -0.91 1.52
CA GLY A 126 0.72 -1.11 2.97
C GLY A 126 -0.38 -1.95 3.63
N GLY A 127 -1.65 -1.64 3.32
CA GLY A 127 -2.79 -2.40 3.83
C GLY A 127 -2.85 -3.83 3.29
N ALA A 128 -2.55 -4.04 2.00
CA ALA A 128 -2.52 -5.36 1.39
C ALA A 128 -1.41 -6.24 2.02
N GLN A 129 -0.22 -5.68 2.26
CA GLN A 129 0.88 -6.39 2.92
C GLN A 129 0.54 -6.78 4.36
N ALA A 130 -0.17 -5.93 5.12
CA ALA A 130 -0.65 -6.28 6.46
C ALA A 130 -1.70 -7.41 6.44
N ILE A 131 -2.55 -7.47 5.41
CA ILE A 131 -3.49 -8.58 5.21
C ILE A 131 -2.73 -9.87 4.87
N GLU A 132 -1.76 -9.81 3.95
CA GLU A 132 -0.88 -10.94 3.63
C GLU A 132 -0.17 -11.46 4.89
N ASP A 133 0.30 -10.57 5.78
CA ASP A 133 0.90 -10.97 7.06
C ASP A 133 -0.08 -11.76 7.93
N GLY A 134 -1.32 -11.29 8.07
CA GLY A 134 -2.35 -11.97 8.85
C GLY A 134 -2.63 -13.38 8.31
N VAL A 135 -2.73 -13.53 6.99
CA VAL A 135 -2.94 -14.82 6.32
C VAL A 135 -1.76 -15.76 6.57
N ALA A 136 -0.53 -15.31 6.27
CA ALA A 136 0.67 -16.12 6.44
C ALA A 136 0.89 -16.54 7.90
N LEU A 137 0.70 -15.62 8.84
CA LEU A 137 0.84 -15.90 10.26
C LEU A 137 -0.20 -16.93 10.73
N GLY A 138 -1.44 -16.82 10.25
CA GLY A 138 -2.50 -17.80 10.51
C GLY A 138 -2.15 -19.19 10.00
N ILE A 139 -1.61 -19.28 8.78
CA ILE A 139 -1.14 -20.55 8.20
C ILE A 139 0.03 -21.12 9.03
N CYS A 140 1.06 -20.32 9.33
CA CYS A 140 2.23 -20.77 10.07
C CYS A 140 1.90 -21.27 11.48
N LEU A 141 0.93 -20.67 12.16
CA LEU A 141 0.52 -21.07 13.51
C LEU A 141 -0.52 -22.19 13.53
N SER A 142 -1.07 -22.57 12.37
CA SER A 142 -2.07 -23.63 12.28
C SER A 142 -1.48 -25.02 12.55
N ASN A 143 -2.32 -25.95 13.04
CA ASN A 143 -1.97 -27.34 13.32
C ASN A 143 -0.77 -27.53 14.28
N MET A 144 -0.44 -26.50 15.05
CA MET A 144 0.62 -26.56 16.04
C MET A 144 0.18 -27.42 17.22
N SER A 145 0.99 -28.40 17.59
CA SER A 145 0.67 -29.35 18.67
C SER A 145 1.13 -28.87 20.05
N SER A 146 2.10 -27.94 20.10
CA SER A 146 2.66 -27.43 21.35
C SER A 146 3.01 -25.95 21.26
N SER A 147 2.86 -25.24 22.38
CA SER A 147 3.33 -23.86 22.48
C SER A 147 4.86 -23.75 22.40
N THR A 148 5.61 -24.83 22.55
CA THR A 148 7.07 -24.84 22.34
C THR A 148 7.46 -24.46 20.92
N ASP A 149 6.58 -24.72 19.94
CA ASP A 149 6.89 -24.62 18.52
C ASP A 149 6.73 -23.19 17.98
N VAL A 150 6.12 -22.29 18.77
CA VAL A 150 5.81 -20.91 18.35
C VAL A 150 7.04 -20.18 17.79
N SER A 151 8.21 -20.30 18.42
CA SER A 151 9.40 -19.60 17.96
C SER A 151 9.83 -20.03 16.55
N GLU A 152 9.70 -21.32 16.25
CA GLU A 152 10.00 -21.90 14.94
C GLU A 152 8.94 -21.49 13.91
N ARG A 153 7.66 -21.48 14.29
CA ARG A 153 6.57 -21.00 13.42
C ARG A 153 6.71 -19.52 13.07
N LEU A 154 7.16 -18.68 14.01
CA LEU A 154 7.41 -17.26 13.75
C LEU A 154 8.63 -17.03 12.85
N GLU A 155 9.64 -17.90 12.93
CA GLU A 155 10.77 -17.90 11.99
C GLU A 155 10.33 -18.30 10.57
N MET A 156 9.44 -19.29 10.45
CA MET A 156 8.82 -19.66 9.18
C MET A 156 8.05 -18.48 8.57
N PHE A 157 7.20 -17.81 9.37
CA PHE A 157 6.46 -16.62 8.95
C PHE A 157 7.40 -15.51 8.44
N GLU A 158 8.45 -15.20 9.20
CA GLU A 158 9.44 -14.20 8.80
C GLU A 158 10.12 -14.56 7.47
N SER A 159 10.44 -15.84 7.25
CA SER A 159 11.06 -16.30 6.00
C SER A 159 10.18 -16.13 4.77
N ILE A 160 8.85 -16.24 4.93
CA ILE A 160 7.85 -16.04 3.87
C ILE A 160 7.68 -14.55 3.58
N ARG A 161 7.53 -13.74 4.63
CA ARG A 161 7.02 -12.37 4.51
C ARG A 161 8.09 -11.30 4.39
N ARG A 162 9.22 -11.45 5.10
CA ARG A 162 10.19 -10.36 5.29
C ARG A 162 10.70 -9.85 3.96
N ASN A 163 11.16 -10.74 3.09
CA ASN A 163 11.73 -10.36 1.81
C ASN A 163 10.69 -9.69 0.90
N ARG A 164 9.50 -10.28 0.76
CA ARG A 164 8.44 -9.71 -0.09
C ARG A 164 8.03 -8.31 0.39
N ALA A 165 7.68 -8.14 1.67
CA ALA A 165 7.25 -6.84 2.18
C ALA A 165 8.37 -5.80 2.13
N SER A 166 9.63 -6.21 2.31
CA SER A 166 10.80 -5.33 2.17
C SER A 166 10.98 -4.85 0.72
N ALA A 167 10.81 -5.73 -0.26
CA ALA A 167 10.82 -5.35 -1.67
C ALA A 167 9.70 -4.35 -1.98
N VAL A 168 8.47 -4.61 -1.51
CA VAL A 168 7.34 -3.68 -1.68
C VAL A 168 7.60 -2.33 -1.00
N THR A 169 8.26 -2.33 0.16
CA THR A 169 8.69 -1.10 0.85
C THR A 169 9.68 -0.32 -0.01
N VAL A 170 10.69 -0.98 -0.60
CA VAL A 170 11.64 -0.35 -1.52
C VAL A 170 10.92 0.24 -2.74
N PHE A 171 10.04 -0.53 -3.38
CA PHE A 171 9.26 -0.06 -4.54
C PHE A 171 8.35 1.11 -4.22
N SER A 172 7.76 1.13 -3.02
CA SER A 172 6.84 2.18 -2.59
C SER A 172 7.55 3.48 -2.21
N ASN A 173 8.75 3.37 -1.63
CA ASN A 173 9.50 4.52 -1.11
C ASN A 173 10.33 5.22 -2.19
N ALA A 174 10.57 4.55 -3.32
CA ALA A 174 11.37 5.13 -4.37
C ALA A 174 10.63 6.21 -5.16
N ALA A 175 11.40 7.21 -5.57
CA ALA A 175 10.93 8.17 -6.56
C ALA A 175 10.83 7.46 -7.92
N GLN A 176 9.78 7.77 -8.69
CA GLN A 176 9.44 7.06 -9.93
C GLN A 176 10.52 7.19 -11.03
N ASP A 177 11.50 8.07 -10.84
CA ASP A 177 12.61 8.39 -11.75
C ASP A 177 13.94 7.68 -11.39
N GLU A 178 13.98 6.80 -10.38
CA GLU A 178 15.20 6.15 -9.89
C GLU A 178 15.23 4.61 -10.08
N ALA A 179 14.82 4.12 -11.26
CA ALA A 179 14.67 2.69 -11.55
C ALA A 179 15.90 1.82 -11.21
N GLU A 180 17.11 2.31 -11.48
CA GLU A 180 18.34 1.54 -11.24
C GLU A 180 18.62 1.37 -9.73
N LYS A 181 18.38 2.42 -8.93
CA LYS A 181 18.53 2.39 -7.47
C LYS A 181 17.49 1.49 -6.82
N ILE A 182 16.26 1.50 -7.36
CA ILE A 182 15.21 0.56 -6.96
C ILE A 182 15.68 -0.86 -7.15
N ARG A 183 16.24 -1.16 -8.33
CA ARG A 183 16.69 -2.51 -8.68
C ARG A 183 17.84 -2.96 -7.78
N GLU A 184 18.81 -2.09 -7.51
CA GLU A 184 19.91 -2.38 -6.59
C GLU A 184 19.39 -2.66 -5.17
N ALA A 185 18.56 -1.78 -4.62
CA ALA A 185 18.01 -1.95 -3.26
C ALA A 185 17.08 -3.16 -3.14
N ALA A 186 16.26 -3.46 -4.15
CA ALA A 186 15.35 -4.60 -4.13
C ALA A 186 16.07 -5.94 -4.33
N SER A 187 17.29 -5.94 -4.88
CA SER A 187 18.07 -7.17 -5.10
C SER A 187 18.41 -7.91 -3.81
N GLU A 188 18.46 -7.23 -2.65
CA GLU A 188 18.63 -7.90 -1.36
C GLU A 188 17.46 -8.86 -1.06
N PHE A 189 16.27 -8.53 -1.54
CA PHE A 189 15.02 -9.19 -1.15
C PHE A 189 14.41 -10.07 -2.24
N VAL A 190 14.69 -9.77 -3.51
CA VAL A 190 14.13 -10.49 -4.65
C VAL A 190 15.27 -11.19 -5.41
N GLN A 191 15.22 -12.52 -5.40
CA GLN A 191 16.20 -13.37 -6.06
C GLN A 191 15.50 -14.45 -6.93
N PRO A 192 16.04 -14.74 -8.14
CA PRO A 192 17.14 -14.03 -8.80
C PRO A 192 16.73 -12.61 -9.25
N VAL A 193 17.71 -11.73 -9.52
CA VAL A 193 17.51 -10.29 -9.79
C VAL A 193 16.58 -10.01 -10.97
N GLU A 194 16.47 -10.94 -11.91
CA GLU A 194 15.57 -10.88 -13.08
C GLU A 194 14.08 -10.92 -12.68
N ARG A 195 13.75 -11.30 -11.44
CA ARG A 195 12.38 -11.26 -10.91
C ARG A 195 11.98 -9.88 -10.38
N ILE A 196 12.89 -8.91 -10.35
CA ILE A 196 12.56 -7.54 -9.95
C ILE A 196 11.79 -6.88 -11.10
N PRO A 197 10.56 -6.38 -10.85
CA PRO A 197 9.79 -5.69 -11.87
C PRO A 197 10.50 -4.47 -12.44
N THR A 198 10.41 -4.30 -13.75
CA THR A 198 10.97 -3.16 -14.50
C THR A 198 9.92 -2.37 -15.26
N LYS A 199 8.73 -2.95 -15.46
CA LYS A 199 7.62 -2.35 -16.22
C LYS A 199 6.33 -2.33 -15.42
N PRO A 200 5.39 -1.42 -15.71
CA PRO A 200 4.13 -1.31 -14.96
C PRO A 200 3.35 -2.62 -14.84
N GLU A 201 3.28 -3.43 -15.90
CA GLU A 201 2.62 -4.74 -15.88
C GLU A 201 3.29 -5.72 -14.92
N GLU A 202 4.62 -5.74 -14.88
CA GLU A 202 5.37 -6.62 -13.96
C GLU A 202 5.17 -6.19 -12.50
N PHE A 203 5.04 -4.89 -12.24
CA PHE A 203 4.69 -4.39 -10.90
C PHE A 203 3.27 -4.79 -10.51
N TYR A 204 2.33 -4.74 -11.46
CA TYR A 204 0.97 -5.21 -11.23
C TYR A 204 0.96 -6.69 -10.85
N ASP A 205 1.59 -7.54 -11.65
CA ASP A 205 1.67 -8.98 -11.40
C ASP A 205 2.37 -9.26 -10.06
N PHE A 206 3.49 -8.59 -9.77
CA PHE A 206 4.21 -8.75 -8.52
C PHE A 206 3.34 -8.42 -7.29
N HIS A 207 2.50 -7.39 -7.40
CA HIS A 207 1.67 -6.94 -6.31
C HIS A 207 0.37 -7.73 -6.16
N PHE A 208 -0.36 -7.95 -7.26
CA PHE A 208 -1.75 -8.40 -7.21
C PHE A 208 -1.94 -9.89 -7.56
N ASP A 209 -1.01 -10.50 -8.31
CA ASP A 209 -1.11 -11.93 -8.69
C ASP A 209 -0.41 -12.87 -7.70
N TYR A 210 0.20 -12.32 -6.64
CA TYR A 210 0.89 -13.13 -5.65
C TYR A 210 -0.09 -13.85 -4.71
N ASP A 211 -0.04 -15.18 -4.73
CA ASP A 211 -0.82 -16.03 -3.83
C ASP A 211 -0.05 -16.31 -2.52
N ILE A 212 -0.36 -15.52 -1.49
CA ILE A 212 0.23 -15.71 -0.16
C ILE A 212 -0.16 -17.04 0.49
N ILE A 213 -1.34 -17.60 0.17
CA ILE A 213 -1.80 -18.87 0.73
C ILE A 213 -0.94 -19.99 0.16
N GLU A 214 -0.79 -20.01 -1.17
CA GLU A 214 0.04 -21.01 -1.85
C GLU A 214 1.48 -20.93 -1.36
N ASP A 215 2.10 -19.74 -1.36
CA ASP A 215 3.49 -19.57 -0.96
C ASP A 215 3.74 -20.00 0.49
N SER A 216 2.82 -19.63 1.40
CA SER A 216 2.89 -20.05 2.80
C SER A 216 2.77 -21.56 2.95
N CYS A 217 1.86 -22.20 2.20
CA CYS A 217 1.72 -23.66 2.20
C CYS A 217 2.96 -24.37 1.67
N GLN A 218 3.56 -23.86 0.59
CA GLN A 218 4.79 -24.43 0.04
C GLN A 218 5.93 -24.35 1.05
N HIS A 219 6.10 -23.22 1.73
CA HIS A 219 7.10 -23.06 2.80
C HIS A 219 6.84 -24.02 3.97
N MET A 220 5.60 -24.12 4.41
CA MET A 220 5.22 -25.04 5.49
C MET A 220 5.49 -26.50 5.13
N ARG A 221 5.22 -26.92 3.88
CA ARG A 221 5.46 -28.30 3.43
C ARG A 221 6.94 -28.67 3.30
N ARG A 222 7.83 -27.68 3.09
CA ARG A 222 9.28 -27.95 3.08
C ARG A 222 9.79 -28.44 4.43
N THR A 223 9.25 -27.89 5.53
CA THR A 223 9.64 -28.29 6.90
C THR A 223 8.72 -29.37 7.47
N TYR A 224 7.43 -29.33 7.12
CA TYR A 224 6.39 -30.25 7.59
C TYR A 224 5.70 -30.90 6.39
N PRO A 225 6.26 -31.97 5.80
CA PRO A 225 5.76 -32.56 4.55
C PRO A 225 4.28 -32.96 4.55
N GLY A 226 3.72 -33.28 5.72
CA GLY A 226 2.30 -33.60 5.90
C GLY A 226 1.41 -32.39 6.23
N PHE A 227 1.89 -31.16 6.03
CA PHE A 227 1.10 -29.97 6.33
C PHE A 227 -0.07 -29.81 5.36
N GLU A 228 -1.26 -29.72 5.95
CA GLU A 228 -2.51 -29.37 5.29
C GLU A 228 -3.12 -28.14 5.96
N LEU A 229 -3.86 -27.33 5.20
CA LEU A 229 -4.60 -26.23 5.78
C LEU A 229 -5.76 -26.77 6.64
N PRO A 230 -6.09 -26.11 7.77
CA PRO A 230 -7.29 -26.45 8.53
C PRO A 230 -8.54 -26.41 7.65
N GLU A 231 -9.49 -27.30 7.92
CA GLU A 231 -10.79 -27.29 7.24
C GLU A 231 -11.47 -25.92 7.40
N GLY A 232 -11.94 -25.35 6.29
CA GLY A 232 -12.57 -24.02 6.27
C GLY A 232 -11.61 -22.82 6.31
N PHE A 233 -10.28 -23.03 6.26
CA PHE A 233 -9.35 -21.92 6.13
C PHE A 233 -9.60 -21.17 4.80
N GLY A 234 -9.94 -19.89 4.87
CA GLY A 234 -10.24 -19.06 3.69
C GLY A 234 -11.61 -19.28 3.05
N SER A 235 -12.42 -20.24 3.51
CA SER A 235 -13.72 -20.57 2.90
C SER A 235 -14.81 -19.50 3.12
N GLY A 236 -14.53 -18.45 3.90
CA GLY A 236 -15.39 -17.29 4.06
C GLY A 236 -15.43 -16.33 2.84
N ALA A 237 -14.50 -16.48 1.89
CA ALA A 237 -14.37 -15.56 0.75
C ALA A 237 -14.96 -16.10 -0.58
N ALA A 238 -15.21 -17.40 -0.70
CA ALA A 238 -15.66 -18.02 -1.95
C ALA A 238 -17.14 -17.76 -2.32
N ASN A 239 -17.89 -17.01 -1.49
CA ASN A 239 -19.30 -16.67 -1.71
C ASN A 239 -19.53 -15.16 -1.97
N ARG A 240 -18.66 -14.52 -2.75
CA ARG A 240 -19.01 -13.26 -3.41
C ARG A 240 -18.75 -13.39 -4.91
N ALA A 241 -19.86 -13.62 -5.60
CA ALA A 241 -20.03 -13.55 -7.04
C ALA A 241 -19.45 -12.25 -7.61
N SER A 242 -18.89 -12.37 -8.81
CA SER A 242 -18.90 -11.37 -9.88
C SER A 242 -19.40 -9.97 -9.49
N LEU A 243 -18.46 -9.03 -9.39
CA LEU A 243 -18.75 -7.61 -9.65
C LEU A 243 -18.53 -7.35 -11.14
#